data_AF-A0A6P6GD54-F1
#
_entry.id   AF-A0A6P6GD54-F1
#
_cell.length_a   1.000
_cell.length_b   1.000
_cell.length_c   1.000
_cell.angle_alpha   90.00
_cell.angle_beta   90.00
_cell.angle_gamma   90.00
#
_symmetry.space_group_name_H-M   'P 1'
#
loop_
_entity.id
_entity.type
_entity.pdbx_description
1 polymer ?
#
loop_
_entity_poly.entity_id
_entity_poly.type
_entity_poly.pdbx_seq_one_letter_code
_entity_poly.pdbx_strand_id
1 'polypeptide(L)'
;MEGASMVRIDRKSSIESEPRTLNINQIQCAREAALSVVNTMSMEEAMNIFTKGLKPVVSGMKQNGDTMMIDQYDDYSEDQLGGGQRDVVSAPF
;
A
#
# COMPACT_ATOMS: atom_id res chain seq x y z
N MET A 1 -15.43 22.77 -40.82
CA MET A 1 -15.67 21.67 -39.86
C MET A 1 -14.30 21.21 -39.38
N GLU A 2 -13.68 22.02 -38.53
CA GLU A 2 -12.33 21.76 -38.03
C GLU A 2 -12.43 20.83 -36.82
N GLY A 3 -12.14 19.55 -37.06
CA GLY A 3 -12.01 18.56 -36.02
C GLY A 3 -10.74 18.84 -35.23
N ALA A 4 -10.90 19.31 -34.00
CA ALA A 4 -9.81 19.36 -33.03
C ALA A 4 -9.19 17.97 -32.93
N SER A 5 -7.93 17.83 -33.36
CA SER A 5 -7.17 16.60 -33.19
C SER A 5 -7.03 16.35 -31.69
N MET A 6 -7.86 15.46 -31.16
CA MET A 6 -7.82 15.01 -29.78
C MET A 6 -6.46 14.32 -29.57
N VAL A 7 -5.49 15.05 -29.06
CA VAL A 7 -4.17 14.52 -28.69
C VAL A 7 -4.42 13.48 -27.61
N ARG A 8 -4.29 12.21 -27.96
CA ARG A 8 -4.41 11.10 -27.02
C ARG A 8 -3.18 11.19 -26.11
N ILE A 9 -3.40 11.58 -24.86
CA ILE A 9 -2.35 11.54 -23.85
C ILE A 9 -2.18 10.07 -23.47
N ASP A 10 -1.24 9.40 -24.12
CA ASP A 10 -0.86 8.04 -23.74
C ASP A 10 -0.12 8.10 -22.41
N ARG A 11 -0.73 7.53 -21.36
CA ARG A 11 -0.08 7.39 -20.05
C ARG A 11 1.01 6.34 -20.17
N LYS A 12 2.27 6.75 -20.01
CA LYS A 12 3.40 5.82 -19.93
C LYS A 12 3.49 5.29 -18.50
N SER A 13 3.66 3.98 -18.33
CA SER A 13 3.90 3.38 -17.02
C SER A 13 5.23 3.90 -16.46
N SER A 14 5.16 4.77 -15.45
CA SER A 14 6.35 5.44 -14.88
C SER A 14 7.35 4.47 -14.25
N ILE A 15 6.91 3.27 -13.89
CA ILE A 15 7.68 2.26 -13.16
C ILE A 15 8.91 1.72 -13.92
N GLU A 16 8.92 1.79 -15.26
CA GLU A 16 10.06 1.37 -16.08
C GLU A 16 10.99 2.54 -16.44
N SER A 17 10.47 3.77 -16.40
CA SER A 17 11.23 4.98 -16.73
C SER A 17 11.90 5.64 -15.52
N GLU A 18 11.42 5.39 -14.31
CA GLU A 18 11.95 5.97 -13.09
C GLU A 18 13.16 5.18 -12.55
N PRO A 19 14.21 5.86 -12.06
CA PRO A 19 15.30 5.19 -11.38
C PRO A 19 14.78 4.55 -10.09
N ARG A 20 14.98 3.24 -9.94
CA ARG A 20 14.64 2.55 -8.69
C ARG A 20 15.53 3.05 -7.56
N THR A 21 14.93 3.39 -6.43
CA THR A 21 15.64 3.78 -5.20
C THR A 21 16.63 2.70 -4.74
N LEU A 22 16.30 1.42 -4.95
CA LEU A 22 17.11 0.27 -4.58
C LEU A 22 17.27 -0.68 -5.77
N ASN A 23 18.46 -1.26 -5.91
CA ASN A 23 18.67 -2.38 -6.83
C ASN A 23 18.11 -3.70 -6.27
N ILE A 24 18.04 -4.75 -7.08
CA ILE A 24 17.40 -6.02 -6.70
C ILE A 24 18.05 -6.69 -5.48
N ASN A 25 19.39 -6.63 -5.37
CA ASN A 25 20.10 -7.22 -4.24
C ASN A 25 19.79 -6.46 -2.96
N GLN A 26 19.74 -5.12 -3.02
CA GLN A 26 19.37 -4.29 -1.88
C GLN A 26 17.93 -4.56 -1.43
N ILE A 27 17.00 -4.81 -2.36
CA ILE A 27 15.62 -5.20 -2.04
C ILE A 27 15.60 -6.55 -1.30
N GLN A 28 16.37 -7.54 -1.77
CA GLN A 28 16.45 -8.85 -1.13
C GLN A 28 17.05 -8.74 0.27
N CYS A 29 18.18 -8.04 0.42
CA CYS A 29 18.80 -7.81 1.73
C CYS A 29 17.85 -7.06 2.69
N ALA A 30 17.14 -6.03 2.21
CA ALA A 30 16.17 -5.30 3.03
C ALA A 30 15.01 -6.20 3.47
N ARG A 31 14.54 -7.09 2.59
CA ARG A 31 13.49 -8.07 2.90
C ARG A 31 13.95 -9.04 3.98
N GLU A 32 15.15 -9.60 3.86
CA GLU A 32 15.71 -10.53 4.84
C GLU A 32 15.89 -9.85 6.21
N ALA A 33 16.40 -8.62 6.22
CA ALA A 33 16.55 -7.84 7.45
C ALA A 33 15.18 -7.55 8.10
N ALA A 34 14.17 -7.17 7.31
CA ALA A 34 12.82 -6.93 7.81
C ALA A 34 12.20 -8.21 8.38
N LEU A 35 12.40 -9.36 7.72
CA LEU A 35 11.93 -10.65 8.21
C LEU A 35 12.58 -11.03 9.54
N SER A 36 13.89 -10.77 9.68
CA SER A 36 14.58 -10.98 10.96
C SER A 36 13.95 -10.16 12.07
N VAL A 37 13.68 -8.87 11.85
CA VAL A 37 13.06 -8.00 12.86
C VAL A 37 11.71 -8.55 13.31
N VAL A 38 10.85 -8.95 12.36
CA VAL A 38 9.52 -9.49 12.68
C VAL A 38 9.60 -10.80 13.46
N ASN A 39 10.57 -11.66 13.15
CA ASN A 39 10.69 -12.98 13.77
C ASN A 39 11.39 -12.97 15.12
N THR A 40 12.27 -11.99 15.39
CA THR A 40 13.11 -11.99 16.59
C THR A 40 12.74 -10.94 17.63
N MET A 41 12.01 -9.89 17.24
CA MET A 41 11.67 -8.78 18.13
C MET A 41 10.22 -8.87 18.59
N SER A 42 9.91 -8.21 19.72
CA SER A 42 8.52 -8.06 20.13
C SER A 42 7.75 -7.18 19.12
N MET A 43 6.41 -7.32 19.11
CA MET A 43 5.55 -6.53 18.23
C MET A 43 5.77 -5.02 18.40
N GLU A 44 5.88 -4.56 19.65
CA GLU A 44 6.07 -3.14 19.98
C GLU A 44 7.40 -2.60 19.47
N GLU A 45 8.49 -3.36 19.65
CA GLU A 45 9.81 -2.98 19.17
C GLU A 45 9.87 -2.99 17.64
N ALA A 46 9.32 -4.02 17.00
CA ALA A 46 9.22 -4.08 15.55
C ALA A 46 8.42 -2.89 14.99
N MET A 47 7.28 -2.57 15.62
CA MET A 47 6.46 -1.41 15.23
C MET A 47 7.25 -0.10 15.36
N ASN A 48 7.96 0.09 16.46
CA ASN A 48 8.83 1.25 16.65
C ASN A 48 9.91 1.32 15.57
N ILE A 49 10.57 0.22 15.21
CA ILE A 49 11.57 0.19 14.14
C ILE A 49 10.98 0.64 12.81
N PHE A 50 9.84 0.08 12.40
CA PHE A 50 9.24 0.36 11.09
C PHE A 50 8.59 1.74 11.00
N THR A 51 8.20 2.33 12.12
CA THR A 51 7.51 3.64 12.15
C THR A 51 8.38 4.79 12.61
N LYS A 52 9.61 4.53 13.05
CA LYS A 52 10.54 5.56 13.55
C LYS A 52 10.77 6.65 12.51
N GLY A 53 10.41 7.88 12.87
CA GLY A 53 10.61 9.07 12.04
C GLY A 53 9.56 9.27 10.95
N LEU A 54 8.57 8.38 10.83
CA LEU A 54 7.43 8.60 9.95
C LEU A 54 6.44 9.59 10.57
N LYS A 55 5.82 10.42 9.74
CA LYS A 55 4.69 11.27 10.15
C LYS A 55 3.38 10.60 9.68
N PRO A 56 2.37 10.46 10.55
CA PRO A 56 1.07 9.96 10.13
C PRO A 56 0.50 10.82 9.01
N VAL A 57 -0.04 10.17 7.98
CA VAL A 57 -0.83 10.88 6.97
C VAL A 57 -2.19 11.13 7.60
N VAL A 58 -2.44 12.37 8.03
CA VAL A 58 -3.78 12.80 8.42
C VAL A 58 -4.65 12.81 7.17
N SER A 59 -5.53 11.82 7.05
CA SER A 59 -6.57 11.85 6.02
C SER A 59 -7.45 13.08 6.28
N GLY A 60 -7.58 13.97 5.29
CA GLY A 60 -8.45 15.15 5.37
C GLY A 60 -9.94 14.83 5.44
N MET A 61 -10.31 13.55 5.52
CA MET A 61 -11.67 13.10 5.72
C MET A 61 -12.11 13.50 7.14
N LYS A 62 -12.95 14.53 7.25
CA LYS A 62 -13.64 14.86 8.51
C LYS A 62 -14.36 13.59 8.97
N GLN A 63 -13.93 13.06 10.12
CA GLN A 63 -14.54 11.92 10.75
C GLN A 63 -15.93 12.36 11.24
N ASN A 64 -16.95 12.08 10.44
CA ASN A 64 -18.28 11.91 11.01
C ASN A 64 -18.29 10.53 11.70
N GLY A 65 -17.80 10.50 12.93
CA GLY A 65 -18.29 9.60 13.97
C GLY A 65 -18.10 8.09 13.88
N ASP A 66 -17.38 7.51 12.91
CA ASP A 66 -17.06 6.08 12.94
C ASP A 66 -15.55 5.83 13.09
N THR A 67 -15.15 5.65 14.34
CA THR A 67 -13.89 5.02 14.72
C THR A 67 -13.85 3.63 14.07
N MET A 68 -12.98 3.44 13.08
CA MET A 68 -12.69 2.11 12.56
C MET A 68 -12.00 1.31 13.67
N MET A 69 -12.80 0.56 14.43
CA MET A 69 -12.31 -0.44 15.37
C MET A 69 -11.42 -1.38 14.57
N ILE A 70 -10.12 -1.39 14.88
CA ILE A 70 -9.20 -2.38 14.32
C ILE A 70 -9.56 -3.69 15.00
N ASP A 71 -10.30 -4.55 14.29
CA ASP A 71 -10.78 -5.78 14.91
C ASP A 71 -9.60 -6.69 15.23
N GLN A 72 -9.70 -7.26 16.42
CA GLN A 72 -8.68 -7.95 17.17
C GLN A 72 -8.72 -9.43 16.78
N TYR A 73 -7.69 -9.89 16.05
CA TYR A 73 -7.36 -11.30 15.78
C TYR A 73 -8.55 -12.24 15.49
N ASP A 74 -8.91 -12.37 14.20
CA ASP A 74 -9.77 -13.48 13.77
C ASP A 74 -8.95 -14.64 13.19
N ASP A 75 -9.19 -15.77 13.86
CA ASP A 75 -8.80 -17.15 13.60
C ASP A 75 -9.22 -17.63 12.21
N TYR A 76 -8.41 -18.52 11.62
CA TYR A 76 -8.61 -19.01 10.26
C TYR A 76 -9.88 -19.87 10.19
N SER A 77 -10.92 -19.39 9.51
CA SER A 77 -12.09 -20.20 9.15
C SER A 77 -12.50 -19.91 7.71
N GLU A 78 -12.51 -20.98 6.91
CA GLU A 78 -12.88 -21.01 5.49
C GLU A 78 -14.37 -20.63 5.28
N ASP A 79 -14.59 -19.93 4.16
CA ASP A 79 -15.84 -19.79 3.41
C ASP A 79 -16.98 -18.93 4.01
N GLN A 80 -17.08 -17.68 3.54
CA GLN A 80 -18.34 -17.15 2.99
C GLN A 80 -18.17 -15.83 2.23
N LEU A 81 -18.56 -15.91 0.95
CA LEU A 81 -18.69 -14.82 -0.01
C LEU A 81 -19.73 -13.80 0.46
N GLY A 82 -19.34 -12.53 0.59
CA GLY A 82 -20.29 -11.45 0.85
C GLY A 82 -19.68 -10.06 0.87
N GLY A 83 -19.69 -9.37 -0.28
CA GLY A 83 -19.60 -7.90 -0.30
C GLY A 83 -18.55 -7.30 -1.22
N GLY A 84 -18.78 -7.42 -2.53
CA GLY A 84 -18.17 -6.55 -3.55
C GLY A 84 -16.86 -7.07 -4.13
N GLN A 85 -16.95 -7.66 -5.33
CA GLN A 85 -15.81 -7.66 -6.25
C GLN A 85 -15.37 -6.21 -6.40
N ARG A 86 -14.27 -5.83 -5.73
CA ARG A 86 -13.66 -4.53 -5.97
C ARG A 86 -13.15 -4.60 -7.40
N ASP A 87 -13.92 -3.99 -8.29
CA ASP A 87 -13.56 -3.71 -9.66
C ASP A 87 -12.29 -2.85 -9.63
N VAL A 88 -11.14 -3.51 -9.51
CA VAL A 88 -9.80 -2.93 -9.55
C VAL A 88 -9.48 -2.31 -10.91
N VAL A 89 -10.42 -2.39 -11.87
CA VAL A 89 -10.26 -1.90 -13.23
C VAL A 89 -10.55 -0.39 -13.33
N SER A 90 -11.01 0.27 -12.27
CA SER A 90 -11.24 1.73 -12.26
C SER A 90 -10.37 2.53 -11.28
N ALA A 91 -9.27 1.96 -10.76
CA ALA A 91 -8.27 2.78 -10.08
C ALA A 91 -7.39 3.47 -11.15
N PRO A 92 -7.41 4.81 -11.25
CA PRO A 92 -6.68 5.51 -12.30
C PRO A 92 -5.16 5.40 -12.06
N PHE A 93 -4.45 4.68 -12.94
CA PHE A 93 -3.01 4.87 -13.16
C PHE A 93 -2.79 5.95 -14.19
#